data_AF-A0A060UN08-F1
#
_entry.id   AF-A0A060UN08-F1
#
_cell.length_a   1.000
_cell.length_b   1.000
_cell.length_c   1.000
_cell.angle_alpha   90.00
_cell.angle_beta   90.00
_cell.angle_gamma   90.00
#
_symmetry.space_group_name_H-M   'P 1'
#
loop_
_entity.id
_entity.type
_entity.pdbx_description
1 polymer ?
#
loop_
_entity_poly.entity_id
_entity_poly.type
_entity_poly.pdbx_seq_one_letter_code
_entity_poly.pdbx_strand_id
1 'polypeptide(L)'
;MLKDSGREKLSDKKIDFPVSGERFINKLFERLVALKVEFKNVDFRYCIFDAAYLRNCRFEECDFTGVRFINSNLAGCSFNGCKFDYASFDKTYVDNDILDVGCPGPENLKLKFARSLRMNYQQIGDAKSANKAIRIELKATEVHLHKAWKSNESYYRKKYKGLDRVKAYGEWLEFKLLDLIWGNGESSWKLCRAVLVVLLFITGVHVIGFGDPSLVKSYVNALLISPQVFLGILKPTAYPTSYITIIFLIRLIMFGFFMSIIIKRFNRR
;
A
#
# COMPACT_ATOMS: atom_id res chain seq x y z
N MET A 1 6.33 -25.46 31.57
CA MET A 1 4.98 -25.87 32.03
C MET A 1 3.97 -24.94 31.38
N LEU A 2 3.07 -25.46 30.56
CA LEU A 2 2.01 -24.68 29.91
C LEU A 2 0.92 -24.34 30.94
N LYS A 3 0.39 -23.11 30.91
CA LYS A 3 -0.74 -22.67 31.76
C LYS A 3 -1.91 -22.24 30.86
N ASP A 4 -3.12 -22.35 31.36
CA ASP A 4 -4.31 -21.86 30.66
C ASP A 4 -4.22 -20.35 30.45
N SER A 5 -4.72 -19.87 29.31
CA SER A 5 -4.73 -18.45 28.96
C SER A 5 -5.87 -17.66 29.62
N GLY A 6 -6.84 -18.33 30.22
CA GLY A 6 -8.05 -17.74 30.81
C GLY A 6 -9.06 -17.26 29.75
N ARG A 7 -8.97 -17.75 28.50
CA ARG A 7 -9.86 -17.32 27.42
C ARG A 7 -11.22 -17.99 27.53
N GLU A 8 -12.26 -17.19 27.67
CA GLU A 8 -13.65 -17.67 27.71
C GLU A 8 -14.27 -17.68 26.31
N LYS A 9 -14.96 -18.78 25.95
CA LYS A 9 -15.67 -18.97 24.66
C LYS A 9 -17.16 -18.66 24.80
N LEU A 10 -17.60 -17.58 24.18
CA LEU A 10 -18.98 -17.11 24.08
C LEU A 10 -19.50 -17.41 22.68
N SER A 11 -20.31 -18.47 22.55
CA SER A 11 -20.85 -18.91 21.26
C SER A 11 -22.33 -18.54 21.12
N ASP A 12 -22.74 -18.16 19.90
CA ASP A 12 -24.14 -17.96 19.52
C ASP A 12 -24.84 -16.94 20.43
N LYS A 13 -24.10 -15.89 20.81
CA LYS A 13 -24.61 -14.79 21.63
C LYS A 13 -25.10 -13.64 20.74
N LYS A 14 -26.02 -12.85 21.29
CA LYS A 14 -26.53 -11.62 20.68
C LYS A 14 -26.34 -10.46 21.64
N ILE A 15 -25.90 -9.33 21.12
CA ILE A 15 -25.97 -8.03 21.79
C ILE A 15 -26.95 -7.20 20.98
N ASP A 16 -28.02 -6.74 21.62
CA ASP A 16 -29.10 -5.97 20.98
C ASP A 16 -29.45 -4.68 21.72
N PHE A 17 -28.61 -4.27 22.66
CA PHE A 17 -28.67 -2.99 23.35
C PHE A 17 -27.30 -2.30 23.31
N PRO A 18 -27.24 -0.96 23.37
CA PRO A 18 -25.98 -0.21 23.47
C PRO A 18 -25.14 -0.66 24.66
N VAL A 19 -23.83 -0.76 24.47
CA VAL A 19 -22.88 -1.19 25.51
C VAL A 19 -21.89 -0.07 25.78
N SER A 20 -21.71 0.31 27.04
CA SER A 20 -20.80 1.39 27.43
C SER A 20 -19.91 1.01 28.61
N GLY A 21 -18.59 1.23 28.48
CA GLY A 21 -17.62 1.04 29.58
C GLY A 21 -17.31 -0.42 29.95
N GLU A 22 -17.85 -1.38 29.21
CA GLU A 22 -17.67 -2.81 29.48
C GLU A 22 -16.26 -3.32 29.13
N ARG A 23 -15.86 -4.42 29.78
CA ARG A 23 -14.53 -5.03 29.61
C ARG A 23 -14.61 -6.47 29.15
N PHE A 24 -14.56 -6.66 27.83
CA PHE A 24 -14.44 -7.96 27.18
C PHE A 24 -12.99 -8.23 26.80
N ILE A 25 -12.15 -8.56 27.78
CA ILE A 25 -10.73 -8.86 27.53
C ILE A 25 -10.54 -10.36 27.32
N ASN A 26 -9.75 -10.73 26.31
CA ASN A 26 -9.35 -12.12 26.04
C ASN A 26 -10.56 -13.08 25.89
N LYS A 27 -11.64 -12.65 25.23
CA LYS A 27 -12.81 -13.48 24.93
C LYS A 27 -12.75 -14.04 23.51
N LEU A 28 -13.26 -15.26 23.30
CA LEU A 28 -13.59 -15.80 21.99
C LEU A 28 -15.09 -15.65 21.76
N PHE A 29 -15.48 -14.79 20.83
CA PHE A 29 -16.84 -14.63 20.36
C PHE A 29 -17.03 -15.44 19.08
N GLU A 30 -17.68 -16.60 19.19
CA GLU A 30 -18.11 -17.40 18.04
C GLU A 30 -19.53 -17.02 17.64
N ARG A 31 -19.74 -16.64 16.38
CA ARG A 31 -21.08 -16.34 15.83
C ARG A 31 -21.85 -15.30 16.65
N LEU A 32 -21.13 -14.31 17.19
CA LEU A 32 -21.73 -13.18 17.88
C LEU A 32 -22.54 -12.34 16.90
N VAL A 33 -23.78 -12.00 17.29
CA VAL A 33 -24.67 -11.14 16.51
C VAL A 33 -24.83 -9.79 17.18
N ALA A 34 -24.55 -8.71 16.44
CA ALA A 34 -24.94 -7.35 16.77
C ALA A 34 -25.33 -6.61 15.48
N LEU A 35 -26.50 -5.99 15.46
CA LEU A 35 -26.99 -5.23 14.31
C LEU A 35 -27.40 -3.84 14.77
N LYS A 36 -26.77 -2.80 14.22
CA LYS A 36 -27.06 -1.40 14.56
C LYS A 36 -26.91 -1.09 16.06
N VAL A 37 -25.89 -1.69 16.68
CA VAL A 37 -25.60 -1.50 18.11
C VAL A 37 -24.48 -0.48 18.28
N GLU A 38 -24.58 0.36 19.30
CA GLU A 38 -23.52 1.26 19.74
C GLU A 38 -22.67 0.60 20.83
N PHE A 39 -21.35 0.69 20.66
CA PHE A 39 -20.35 0.29 21.64
C PHE A 39 -19.49 1.51 21.95
N LYS A 40 -19.51 1.96 23.20
CA LYS A 40 -18.78 3.15 23.63
C LYS A 40 -17.81 2.81 24.75
N ASN A 41 -16.54 3.21 24.62
CA ASN A 41 -15.52 2.97 25.66
C ASN A 41 -15.41 1.49 26.08
N VAL A 42 -15.66 0.56 25.14
CA VAL A 42 -15.61 -0.88 25.40
C VAL A 42 -14.20 -1.41 25.15
N ASP A 43 -13.68 -2.19 26.10
CA ASP A 43 -12.38 -2.83 26.01
C ASP A 43 -12.53 -4.24 25.41
N PHE A 44 -12.08 -4.42 24.17
CA PHE A 44 -12.09 -5.69 23.43
C PHE A 44 -10.69 -6.31 23.30
N ARG A 45 -9.73 -5.91 24.15
CA ARG A 45 -8.33 -6.32 23.94
C ARG A 45 -8.17 -7.83 23.93
N TYR A 46 -7.39 -8.31 22.96
CA TYR A 46 -7.08 -9.73 22.77
C TYR A 46 -8.30 -10.63 22.48
N CYS A 47 -9.44 -10.05 22.13
CA CYS A 47 -10.59 -10.83 21.67
C CYS A 47 -10.37 -11.46 20.30
N ILE A 48 -11.11 -12.54 20.07
CA ILE A 48 -11.28 -13.14 18.76
C ILE A 48 -12.76 -13.10 18.43
N PHE A 49 -13.10 -12.50 17.30
CA PHE A 49 -14.42 -12.56 16.71
C PHE A 49 -14.34 -13.52 15.53
N ASP A 50 -14.95 -14.69 15.68
CA ASP A 50 -14.99 -15.72 14.65
C ASP A 50 -16.42 -15.90 14.15
N ALA A 51 -16.62 -15.76 12.83
CA ALA A 51 -17.92 -15.79 12.19
C ALA A 51 -18.94 -14.79 12.79
N ALA A 52 -18.47 -13.66 13.31
CA ALA A 52 -19.33 -12.66 13.94
C ALA A 52 -20.08 -11.82 12.90
N TYR A 53 -21.34 -11.51 13.17
CA TYR A 53 -22.18 -10.64 12.36
C TYR A 53 -22.41 -9.32 13.13
N LEU A 54 -21.52 -8.35 12.91
CA LEU A 54 -21.48 -7.05 13.57
C LEU A 54 -21.79 -5.95 12.54
N ARG A 55 -23.01 -5.89 12.00
CA ARG A 55 -23.32 -4.95 10.89
C ARG A 55 -23.90 -3.63 11.36
N ASN A 56 -23.49 -2.55 10.68
CA ASN A 56 -23.94 -1.19 10.95
C ASN A 56 -23.77 -0.76 12.42
N CYS A 57 -22.81 -1.35 13.13
CA CYS A 57 -22.51 -1.01 14.51
C CYS A 57 -21.62 0.22 14.60
N ARG A 58 -21.78 0.97 15.68
CA ARG A 58 -21.00 2.18 15.94
C ARG A 58 -20.06 1.89 17.09
N PHE A 59 -18.76 1.87 16.83
CA PHE A 59 -17.73 1.76 17.85
C PHE A 59 -17.12 3.14 18.11
N GLU A 60 -17.22 3.61 19.35
CA GLU A 60 -16.68 4.90 19.80
C GLU A 60 -15.70 4.65 20.94
N GLU A 61 -14.46 5.09 20.78
CA GLU A 61 -13.43 5.03 21.84
C GLU A 61 -13.15 3.60 22.35
N CYS A 62 -13.44 2.58 21.53
CA CYS A 62 -13.16 1.18 21.87
C CYS A 62 -11.69 0.78 21.68
N ASP A 63 -11.21 -0.14 22.50
CA ASP A 63 -9.85 -0.70 22.40
C ASP A 63 -9.87 -2.10 21.75
N PHE A 64 -9.41 -2.19 20.51
CA PHE A 64 -9.23 -3.43 19.74
C PHE A 64 -7.75 -3.87 19.69
N THR A 65 -6.94 -3.51 20.69
CA THR A 65 -5.53 -3.92 20.72
C THR A 65 -5.43 -5.44 20.72
N GLY A 66 -4.72 -5.99 19.74
CA GLY A 66 -4.51 -7.43 19.57
C GLY A 66 -5.76 -8.23 19.19
N VAL A 67 -6.83 -7.57 18.73
CA VAL A 67 -8.05 -8.26 18.31
C VAL A 67 -7.85 -8.99 16.99
N ARG A 68 -8.58 -10.10 16.83
CA ARG A 68 -8.65 -10.85 15.56
C ARG A 68 -10.08 -10.91 15.08
N PHE A 69 -10.36 -10.40 13.89
CA PHE A 69 -11.60 -10.65 13.17
C PHE A 69 -11.38 -11.71 12.11
N ILE A 70 -12.14 -12.80 12.17
CA ILE A 70 -12.01 -13.96 11.31
C ILE A 70 -13.39 -14.30 10.76
N ASN A 71 -13.51 -14.47 9.44
CA ASN A 71 -14.78 -14.82 8.76
C ASN A 71 -15.97 -13.93 9.17
N SER A 72 -15.72 -12.68 9.57
CA SER A 72 -16.72 -11.83 10.22
C SER A 72 -17.31 -10.80 9.25
N ASN A 73 -18.41 -10.16 9.64
CA ASN A 73 -19.05 -9.11 8.87
C ASN A 73 -19.22 -7.85 9.71
N LEU A 74 -18.39 -6.83 9.42
CA LEU A 74 -18.41 -5.49 9.98
C LEU A 74 -18.85 -4.43 8.95
N ALA A 75 -19.58 -4.83 7.90
CA ALA A 75 -20.03 -3.89 6.87
C ALA A 75 -20.96 -2.82 7.47
N GLY A 76 -20.71 -1.55 7.11
CA GLY A 76 -21.41 -0.38 7.61
C GLY A 76 -20.99 0.08 9.00
N CYS A 77 -19.96 -0.49 9.61
CA CYS A 77 -19.48 -0.09 10.93
C CYS A 77 -18.59 1.15 10.89
N SER A 78 -18.66 1.96 11.95
CA SER A 78 -17.75 3.09 12.19
C SER A 78 -16.87 2.86 13.41
N PHE A 79 -15.65 3.40 13.40
CA PHE A 79 -14.63 3.14 14.44
C PHE A 79 -13.98 4.42 14.99
N ASN A 80 -14.80 5.39 15.39
CA ASN A 80 -14.33 6.70 15.80
C ASN A 80 -13.54 6.62 17.12
N GLY A 81 -12.30 7.11 17.13
CA GLY A 81 -11.45 7.08 18.33
C GLY A 81 -11.02 5.68 18.76
N CYS A 82 -11.23 4.65 17.94
CA CYS A 82 -10.86 3.29 18.28
C CYS A 82 -9.36 3.02 18.11
N LYS A 83 -8.84 2.08 18.90
CA LYS A 83 -7.43 1.66 18.85
C LYS A 83 -7.28 0.27 18.23
N PHE A 84 -6.41 0.12 17.23
CA PHE A 84 -6.19 -1.13 16.50
C PHE A 84 -4.74 -1.65 16.55
N ASP A 85 -3.99 -1.31 17.59
CA ASP A 85 -2.62 -1.77 17.74
C ASP A 85 -2.58 -3.31 17.70
N TYR A 86 -1.81 -3.89 16.79
CA TYR A 86 -1.71 -5.36 16.62
C TYR A 86 -3.01 -6.08 16.20
N ALA A 87 -4.05 -5.36 15.76
CA ALA A 87 -5.26 -5.98 15.26
C ALA A 87 -5.02 -6.69 13.91
N SER A 88 -5.79 -7.75 13.64
CA SER A 88 -5.77 -8.45 12.36
C SER A 88 -7.17 -8.82 11.85
N PHE A 89 -7.26 -8.94 10.53
CA PHE A 89 -8.46 -9.23 9.76
C PHE A 89 -8.15 -10.38 8.79
N ASP A 90 -9.03 -11.37 8.74
CA ASP A 90 -8.96 -12.50 7.81
C ASP A 90 -10.37 -12.84 7.33
N LYS A 91 -10.57 -12.87 6.00
CA LYS A 91 -11.87 -13.14 5.34
C LYS A 91 -13.05 -12.37 5.95
N THR A 92 -12.82 -11.12 6.31
CA THR A 92 -13.75 -10.29 7.07
C THR A 92 -14.23 -9.12 6.24
N TYR A 93 -15.53 -8.91 6.13
CA TYR A 93 -16.10 -7.73 5.48
C TYR A 93 -15.96 -6.53 6.41
N VAL A 94 -15.28 -5.47 5.96
CA VAL A 94 -15.13 -4.22 6.71
C VAL A 94 -14.95 -3.09 5.69
N ASP A 95 -15.58 -1.95 5.92
CA ASP A 95 -15.46 -0.82 5.00
C ASP A 95 -14.06 -0.18 5.09
N ASN A 96 -13.65 0.54 4.05
CA ASN A 96 -12.28 1.06 3.96
C ASN A 96 -12.06 2.40 4.69
N ASP A 97 -13.09 2.96 5.29
CA ASP A 97 -13.02 4.11 6.19
C ASP A 97 -12.25 3.77 7.47
N ILE A 98 -12.21 2.50 7.89
CA ILE A 98 -11.33 2.02 8.97
C ILE A 98 -9.85 2.38 8.72
N LEU A 99 -9.42 2.48 7.45
CA LEU A 99 -8.06 2.89 7.11
C LEU A 99 -7.80 4.38 7.37
N ASP A 100 -8.85 5.21 7.45
CA ASP A 100 -8.74 6.65 7.69
C ASP A 100 -8.73 6.95 9.19
N VAL A 101 -9.54 6.23 9.98
CA VAL A 101 -9.71 6.49 11.42
C VAL A 101 -8.95 5.50 12.32
N GLY A 102 -8.70 4.28 11.86
CA GLY A 102 -8.19 3.18 12.67
C GLY A 102 -6.67 2.96 12.57
N CYS A 103 -5.95 3.73 11.75
CA CYS A 103 -4.51 3.55 11.58
C CYS A 103 -3.74 3.86 12.87
N PRO A 104 -2.96 2.90 13.42
CA PRO A 104 -2.09 3.14 14.56
C PRO A 104 -1.13 4.32 14.37
N GLY A 105 -0.77 4.97 15.48
CA GLY A 105 0.23 6.06 15.49
C GLY A 105 1.61 5.61 15.01
N PRO A 106 2.24 4.61 15.68
CA PRO A 106 3.57 4.12 15.31
C PRO A 106 3.62 3.54 13.89
N GLU A 107 4.64 3.89 13.10
CA GLU A 107 4.71 3.56 11.67
C GLU A 107 4.79 2.05 11.41
N ASN A 108 5.48 1.32 12.29
CA ASN A 108 5.56 -0.14 12.21
C ASN A 108 4.20 -0.81 12.45
N LEU A 109 3.38 -0.27 13.36
CA LEU A 109 2.04 -0.76 13.63
C LEU A 109 1.08 -0.38 12.50
N LYS A 110 1.18 0.85 11.99
CA LYS A 110 0.43 1.31 10.82
C LYS A 110 0.66 0.44 9.59
N LEU A 111 1.93 0.11 9.31
CA LEU A 111 2.30 -0.79 8.23
C LEU A 111 1.67 -2.19 8.41
N LYS A 112 1.74 -2.76 9.61
CA LYS A 112 1.16 -4.09 9.91
C LYS A 112 -0.36 -4.08 9.78
N PHE A 113 -1.01 -3.05 10.31
CA PHE A 113 -2.46 -2.87 10.23
C PHE A 113 -2.94 -2.74 8.78
N ALA A 114 -2.33 -1.84 8.00
CA ALA A 114 -2.65 -1.67 6.58
C ALA A 114 -2.40 -2.96 5.79
N ARG A 115 -1.31 -3.69 6.09
CA ARG A 115 -1.01 -4.98 5.44
C ARG A 115 -2.06 -6.04 5.76
N SER A 116 -2.48 -6.15 7.01
CA SER A 116 -3.54 -7.10 7.38
C SER A 116 -4.82 -6.81 6.61
N LEU A 117 -5.24 -5.54 6.56
CA LEU A 117 -6.42 -5.13 5.80
C LEU A 117 -6.24 -5.33 4.30
N ARG A 118 -5.07 -5.04 3.73
CA ARG A 118 -4.79 -5.30 2.31
C ARG A 118 -5.00 -6.78 1.96
N MET A 119 -4.41 -7.68 2.73
CA MET A 119 -4.54 -9.13 2.48
C MET A 119 -6.00 -9.57 2.62
N ASN A 120 -6.69 -9.08 3.66
CA ASN A 120 -8.12 -9.32 3.85
C ASN A 120 -8.96 -8.85 2.65
N TYR A 121 -8.77 -7.61 2.19
CA TYR A 121 -9.47 -7.05 1.03
C TYR A 121 -9.23 -7.86 -0.24
N GLN A 122 -8.00 -8.35 -0.43
CA GLN A 122 -7.68 -9.24 -1.55
C GLN A 122 -8.42 -10.58 -1.45
N GLN A 123 -8.49 -11.18 -0.27
CA GLN A 123 -9.21 -12.44 -0.05
C GLN A 123 -10.71 -12.32 -0.34
N ILE A 124 -11.33 -11.17 -0.02
CA ILE A 124 -12.76 -10.93 -0.25
C ILE A 124 -13.07 -10.29 -1.62
N GLY A 125 -12.05 -10.10 -2.47
CA GLY A 125 -12.22 -9.53 -3.83
C GLY A 125 -12.43 -8.01 -3.89
N ASP A 126 -12.21 -7.27 -2.81
CA ASP A 126 -12.32 -5.80 -2.79
C ASP A 126 -11.01 -5.14 -3.27
N ALA A 127 -10.86 -5.06 -4.60
CA ALA A 127 -9.69 -4.45 -5.22
C ALA A 127 -9.53 -2.95 -4.89
N LYS A 128 -10.63 -2.20 -4.67
CA LYS A 128 -10.58 -0.76 -4.41
C LYS A 128 -10.01 -0.50 -3.01
N SER A 129 -10.48 -1.23 -2.02
CA SER A 129 -10.02 -1.10 -0.63
C SER A 129 -8.62 -1.65 -0.45
N ALA A 130 -8.26 -2.74 -1.14
CA ALA A 130 -6.89 -3.24 -1.20
C ALA A 130 -5.91 -2.16 -1.71
N ASN A 131 -6.28 -1.44 -2.78
CA ASN A 131 -5.46 -0.33 -3.30
C ASN A 131 -5.32 0.83 -2.32
N LYS A 132 -6.36 1.13 -1.53
CA LYS A 132 -6.27 2.14 -0.48
C LYS A 132 -5.27 1.73 0.60
N ALA A 133 -5.31 0.47 1.06
CA ALA A 133 -4.37 -0.07 2.04
C ALA A 133 -2.91 -0.05 1.53
N ILE A 134 -2.68 -0.43 0.27
CA ILE A 134 -1.37 -0.34 -0.39
C ILE A 134 -0.78 1.06 -0.32
N ARG A 135 -1.58 2.11 -0.60
CA ARG A 135 -1.09 3.50 -0.54
C ARG A 135 -0.61 3.88 0.86
N ILE A 136 -1.27 3.37 1.89
CA ILE A 136 -0.86 3.57 3.27
C ILE A 136 0.45 2.81 3.55
N GLU A 137 0.59 1.57 3.08
CA GLU A 137 1.85 0.82 3.20
C GLU A 137 3.03 1.54 2.50
N LEU A 138 2.82 2.05 1.28
CA LEU A 138 3.83 2.82 0.55
C LEU A 138 4.23 4.09 1.31
N LYS A 139 3.24 4.86 1.80
CA LYS A 139 3.51 6.08 2.59
C LYS A 139 4.25 5.77 3.90
N ALA A 140 3.86 4.70 4.60
CA ALA A 140 4.53 4.27 5.83
C ALA A 140 5.98 3.84 5.56
N THR A 141 6.22 3.13 4.45
CA THR A 141 7.55 2.71 4.01
C THR A 141 8.43 3.92 3.68
N GLU A 142 7.90 4.88 2.93
CA GLU A 142 8.61 6.12 2.61
C GLU A 142 9.04 6.86 3.88
N VAL A 143 8.10 7.07 4.81
CA VAL A 143 8.37 7.77 6.08
C VAL A 143 9.41 7.01 6.88
N HIS A 144 9.33 5.67 6.93
CA HIS A 144 10.27 4.84 7.65
C HIS A 144 11.70 4.98 7.11
N LEU A 145 11.88 4.86 5.78
CA LEU A 145 13.18 4.99 5.12
C LEU A 145 13.76 6.40 5.32
N HIS A 146 12.94 7.44 5.16
CA HIS A 146 13.36 8.81 5.41
C HIS A 146 13.80 9.03 6.86
N LYS A 147 13.04 8.51 7.84
CA LYS A 147 13.40 8.60 9.26
C LYS A 147 14.66 7.78 9.59
N ALA A 148 14.84 6.61 8.98
CA ALA A 148 16.02 5.77 9.15
C ALA A 148 17.31 6.48 8.71
N TRP A 149 17.26 7.19 7.58
CA TRP A 149 18.32 8.09 7.15
C TRP A 149 18.49 9.28 8.11
N LYS A 150 17.46 10.11 8.29
CA LYS A 150 17.62 11.51 8.76
C LYS A 150 17.12 11.78 10.18
N SER A 151 16.18 11.00 10.73
CA SER A 151 15.53 11.32 12.02
C SER A 151 16.51 11.31 13.20
N ASN A 152 16.26 12.20 14.16
CA ASN A 152 16.95 12.27 15.46
C ASN A 152 16.23 11.49 16.56
N GLU A 153 15.10 10.85 16.27
CA GLU A 153 14.36 10.04 17.25
C GLU A 153 15.24 8.94 17.87
N SER A 154 15.04 8.67 19.16
CA SER A 154 15.85 7.70 19.93
C SER A 154 15.82 6.30 19.31
N TYR A 155 14.65 5.81 18.86
CA TYR A 155 14.53 4.55 18.12
C TYR A 155 15.40 4.55 16.85
N TYR A 156 15.28 5.64 16.08
CA TYR A 156 16.12 6.09 14.96
C TYR A 156 17.62 5.87 15.20
N ARG A 157 18.15 6.57 16.21
CA ARG A 157 19.59 6.67 16.53
C ARG A 157 20.13 5.44 17.25
N LYS A 158 19.26 4.63 17.86
CA LYS A 158 19.64 3.32 18.41
C LYS A 158 19.75 2.24 17.34
N LYS A 159 18.82 2.21 16.38
CA LYS A 159 18.73 1.13 15.38
C LYS A 159 19.63 1.31 14.15
N TYR A 160 19.75 2.53 13.62
CA TYR A 160 20.54 2.79 12.40
C TYR A 160 21.76 3.66 12.74
N LYS A 161 22.97 3.12 12.57
CA LYS A 161 24.23 3.79 12.92
C LYS A 161 25.23 3.75 11.76
N GLY A 162 26.09 4.76 11.65
CA GLY A 162 27.16 4.80 10.65
C GLY A 162 26.68 4.49 9.22
N LEU A 163 27.23 3.43 8.63
CA LEU A 163 26.90 2.97 7.27
C LEU A 163 25.43 2.57 7.07
N ASP A 164 24.73 2.12 8.12
CA ASP A 164 23.30 1.78 8.01
C ASP A 164 22.45 3.01 7.65
N ARG A 165 22.88 4.21 8.06
CA ARG A 165 22.20 5.48 7.75
C ARG A 165 22.44 5.93 6.31
N VAL A 166 23.56 5.51 5.72
CA VAL A 166 23.87 5.71 4.29
C VAL A 166 23.11 4.70 3.45
N LYS A 167 23.04 3.44 3.89
CA LYS A 167 22.22 2.41 3.25
C LYS A 167 20.74 2.81 3.21
N ALA A 168 20.20 3.29 4.33
CA ALA A 168 18.83 3.78 4.39
C ALA A 168 18.57 4.97 3.45
N TYR A 169 19.55 5.86 3.23
CA TYR A 169 19.45 6.91 2.21
C TYR A 169 19.39 6.35 0.79
N GLY A 170 20.23 5.35 0.49
CA GLY A 170 20.18 4.63 -0.79
C GLY A 170 18.83 3.97 -1.04
N GLU A 171 18.31 3.22 -0.07
CA GLU A 171 16.98 2.58 -0.14
C GLU A 171 15.86 3.61 -0.29
N TRP A 172 15.93 4.75 0.42
CA TRP A 172 14.97 5.83 0.27
C TRP A 172 15.02 6.47 -1.11
N LEU A 173 16.22 6.71 -1.65
CA LEU A 173 16.42 7.28 -2.98
C LEU A 173 15.90 6.34 -4.06
N GLU A 174 16.21 5.05 -3.96
CA GLU A 174 15.68 4.02 -4.85
C GLU A 174 14.14 4.00 -4.80
N PHE A 175 13.55 3.98 -3.60
CA PHE A 175 12.10 4.03 -3.42
C PHE A 175 11.48 5.27 -4.09
N LYS A 176 12.13 6.43 -4.00
CA LYS A 176 11.66 7.66 -4.67
C LYS A 176 11.82 7.61 -6.18
N LEU A 177 12.90 7.04 -6.70
CA LEU A 177 13.09 6.85 -8.14
C LEU A 177 12.05 5.89 -8.70
N LEU A 178 11.78 4.77 -8.03
CA LEU A 178 10.72 3.84 -8.40
C LEU A 178 9.32 4.47 -8.27
N ASP A 179 9.08 5.28 -7.24
CA ASP A 179 7.82 6.03 -7.16
C ASP A 179 7.65 7.00 -8.32
N LEU A 180 8.74 7.66 -8.75
CA LEU A 180 8.73 8.62 -9.84
C LEU A 180 8.46 7.94 -11.20
N ILE A 181 9.14 6.83 -11.46
CA ILE A 181 9.09 6.14 -12.76
C ILE A 181 7.74 5.43 -12.97
N TRP A 182 7.23 4.71 -11.97
CA TRP A 182 6.05 3.84 -12.15
C TRP A 182 5.19 3.71 -10.90
N GLY A 183 5.40 4.56 -9.90
CA GLY A 183 4.60 4.60 -8.68
C GLY A 183 4.77 3.35 -7.82
N ASN A 184 5.99 2.81 -7.73
CA ASN A 184 6.27 1.54 -7.04
C ASN A 184 5.37 0.38 -7.52
N GLY A 185 5.06 0.36 -8.83
CA GLY A 185 4.20 -0.66 -9.43
C GLY A 185 2.70 -0.47 -9.18
N GLU A 186 2.27 0.73 -8.76
CA GLU A 186 0.84 1.05 -8.57
C GLU A 186 0.26 2.01 -9.62
N SER A 187 1.08 2.67 -10.43
CA SER A 187 0.59 3.72 -11.34
C SER A 187 1.04 3.51 -12.78
N SER A 188 0.11 3.00 -13.60
CA SER A 188 0.28 2.95 -15.06
C SER A 188 0.51 4.36 -15.64
N TRP A 189 -0.15 5.37 -15.10
CA TRP A 189 0.01 6.75 -15.56
C TRP A 189 1.42 7.30 -15.36
N LYS A 190 2.04 7.04 -14.18
CA LYS A 190 3.43 7.43 -13.95
C LYS A 190 4.38 6.74 -14.94
N LEU A 191 4.14 5.47 -15.25
CA LEU A 191 4.91 4.74 -16.26
C LEU A 191 4.73 5.32 -17.67
N CYS A 192 3.49 5.64 -18.09
CA CYS A 192 3.24 6.31 -19.37
C CYS A 192 3.96 7.66 -19.46
N ARG A 193 3.93 8.45 -18.38
CA ARG A 193 4.68 9.71 -18.29
C ARG A 193 6.20 9.47 -18.39
N ALA A 194 6.74 8.46 -17.72
CA ALA A 194 8.15 8.13 -17.80
C ALA A 194 8.56 7.74 -19.23
N VAL A 195 7.75 6.94 -19.93
CA VAL A 195 7.95 6.61 -21.35
C VAL A 195 7.94 7.89 -22.20
N LEU A 196 6.98 8.79 -21.99
CA LEU A 196 6.93 10.07 -22.70
C LEU A 196 8.20 10.90 -22.50
N VAL A 197 8.74 10.97 -21.28
CA VAL A 197 10.02 11.66 -21.00
C VAL A 197 11.17 11.04 -21.81
N VAL A 198 11.23 9.71 -21.92
CA VAL A 198 12.24 9.03 -22.75
C VAL A 198 12.06 9.37 -24.23
N LEU A 199 10.82 9.39 -24.73
CA LEU A 199 10.54 9.77 -26.13
C LEU A 199 10.96 11.22 -26.42
N LEU A 200 10.70 12.15 -25.49
CA LEU A 200 11.14 13.54 -25.61
C LEU A 200 12.67 13.66 -25.54
N PHE A 201 13.33 12.86 -24.70
CA PHE A 201 14.79 12.81 -24.67
C PHE A 201 15.37 12.32 -26.01
N ILE A 202 14.83 11.23 -26.56
CA ILE A 202 15.24 10.72 -27.88
C ILE A 202 15.01 11.77 -28.97
N THR A 203 13.88 12.48 -28.91
CA THR A 203 13.53 13.59 -29.81
C THR A 203 14.59 14.69 -29.75
N GLY A 204 14.96 15.15 -28.55
CA GLY A 204 15.97 16.20 -28.36
C GLY A 204 17.35 15.78 -28.89
N VAL A 205 17.79 14.56 -28.59
CA VAL A 205 19.06 14.03 -29.13
C VAL A 205 19.02 13.93 -30.65
N HIS A 206 17.90 13.50 -31.25
CA HIS A 206 17.75 13.44 -32.71
C HIS A 206 17.91 14.82 -33.34
N VAL A 207 17.19 15.83 -32.84
CA VAL A 207 17.20 17.17 -33.41
C VAL A 207 18.58 17.82 -33.29
N ILE A 208 19.22 17.72 -32.12
CA ILE A 208 20.53 18.35 -31.87
C ILE A 208 21.64 17.67 -32.66
N GLY A 209 21.63 16.33 -32.74
CA GLY A 209 22.72 15.58 -33.36
C GLY A 209 22.56 15.32 -34.86
N PHE A 210 21.32 15.27 -35.36
CA PHE A 210 21.01 14.71 -36.68
C PHE A 210 19.92 15.49 -37.45
N GLY A 211 19.37 16.54 -36.85
CA GLY A 211 18.35 17.41 -37.42
C GLY A 211 18.79 18.86 -37.47
N ASP A 212 17.81 19.77 -37.40
CA ASP A 212 18.03 21.21 -37.37
C ASP A 212 17.29 21.81 -36.16
N PRO A 213 18.02 22.21 -35.09
CA PRO A 213 17.42 22.81 -33.89
C PRO A 213 16.68 24.12 -34.13
N SER A 214 16.94 24.82 -35.23
CA SER A 214 16.25 26.07 -35.55
C SER A 214 14.86 25.84 -36.16
N LEU A 215 14.58 24.64 -36.67
CA LEU A 215 13.35 24.31 -37.39
C LEU A 215 12.37 23.52 -36.53
N VAL A 216 11.19 24.09 -36.29
CA VAL A 216 10.07 23.41 -35.58
C VAL A 216 9.71 22.08 -36.24
N LYS A 217 9.76 22.00 -37.57
CA LYS A 217 9.50 20.77 -38.34
C LYS A 217 10.47 19.63 -37.95
N SER A 218 11.72 19.96 -37.59
CA SER A 218 12.70 18.96 -37.13
C SER A 218 12.23 18.27 -35.86
N TYR A 219 11.69 19.02 -34.89
CA TYR A 219 11.13 18.46 -33.65
C TYR A 219 9.90 17.58 -33.90
N VAL A 220 8.99 17.99 -34.79
CA VAL A 220 7.81 17.19 -35.13
C VAL A 220 8.22 15.86 -35.76
N ASN A 221 9.14 15.89 -36.72
CA ASN A 221 9.66 14.67 -37.36
C ASN A 221 10.38 13.77 -36.34
N ALA A 222 11.24 14.35 -35.51
CA ALA A 222 11.95 13.64 -34.45
C ALA A 222 11.00 12.97 -33.46
N LEU A 223 9.90 13.65 -33.11
CA LEU A 223 8.90 13.11 -32.19
C LEU A 223 8.18 11.91 -32.78
N LEU A 224 7.90 11.90 -34.10
CA LEU A 224 7.30 10.75 -34.80
C LEU A 224 8.28 9.58 -34.97
N ILE A 225 9.58 9.87 -35.05
CA ILE A 225 10.65 8.87 -35.13
C ILE A 225 10.92 8.25 -33.75
N SER A 226 10.82 9.03 -32.67
CA SER A 226 11.21 8.60 -31.32
C SER A 226 10.58 7.28 -30.83
N PRO A 227 9.29 6.96 -31.09
CA PRO A 227 8.69 5.69 -30.66
C PRO A 227 9.21 4.53 -31.50
N GLN A 228 9.49 4.75 -32.78
CA GLN A 228 10.04 3.71 -33.66
C GLN A 228 11.47 3.34 -33.25
N VAL A 229 12.27 4.33 -32.87
CA VAL A 229 13.61 4.13 -32.29
C VAL A 229 13.50 3.44 -30.93
N PHE A 230 12.63 3.95 -30.04
CA PHE A 230 12.43 3.37 -28.72
C PHE A 230 11.95 1.93 -28.77
N LEU A 231 11.03 1.59 -29.68
CA LEU A 231 10.56 0.22 -29.88
C LEU A 231 11.56 -0.64 -30.66
N GLY A 232 12.60 -0.05 -31.25
CA GLY A 232 13.65 -0.75 -31.99
C GLY A 232 13.23 -1.17 -33.41
N ILE A 233 12.16 -0.58 -33.94
CA ILE A 233 11.69 -0.75 -35.32
C ILE A 233 12.66 -0.03 -36.27
N LEU A 234 13.01 1.22 -35.92
CA LEU A 234 13.96 2.02 -36.68
C LEU A 234 15.31 2.04 -35.96
N LYS A 235 16.39 1.75 -36.70
CA LYS A 235 17.76 1.84 -36.22
C LYS A 235 18.57 2.73 -37.18
N PRO A 236 18.55 4.06 -36.98
CA PRO A 236 19.27 4.98 -37.86
C PRO A 236 20.76 4.64 -37.86
N THR A 237 21.35 4.47 -39.04
CA THR A 237 22.78 4.14 -39.18
C THR A 237 23.70 5.25 -38.66
N ALA A 238 23.22 6.49 -38.62
CA ALA A 238 23.95 7.63 -38.07
C ALA A 238 24.07 7.60 -36.55
N TYR A 239 23.25 6.83 -35.84
CA TYR A 239 23.27 6.81 -34.38
C TYR A 239 24.44 5.98 -33.84
N PRO A 240 25.17 6.47 -32.83
CA PRO A 240 26.19 5.69 -32.15
C PRO A 240 25.60 4.39 -31.56
N THR A 241 26.31 3.28 -31.71
CA THR A 241 25.91 1.97 -31.17
C THR A 241 25.69 2.00 -29.66
N SER A 242 26.48 2.79 -28.91
CA SER A 242 26.32 2.98 -27.46
C SER A 242 24.98 3.62 -27.12
N TYR A 243 24.53 4.62 -27.88
CA TYR A 243 23.25 5.29 -27.67
C TYR A 243 22.07 4.35 -27.93
N ILE A 244 22.10 3.60 -29.04
CA ILE A 244 21.06 2.60 -29.33
C ILE A 244 21.03 1.51 -28.24
N THR A 245 22.19 1.07 -27.75
CA THR A 245 22.28 0.09 -26.65
C THR A 245 21.61 0.60 -25.38
N ILE A 246 21.83 1.87 -25.00
CA ILE A 246 21.19 2.48 -23.83
C ILE A 246 19.68 2.54 -24.01
N ILE A 247 19.17 2.98 -25.17
CA ILE A 247 17.73 2.99 -25.46
C ILE A 247 17.14 1.59 -25.32
N PHE A 248 17.82 0.58 -25.87
CA PHE A 248 17.39 -0.81 -25.78
C PHE A 248 17.29 -1.30 -24.33
N LEU A 249 18.27 -0.98 -23.48
CA LEU A 249 18.23 -1.31 -22.06
C LEU A 249 17.06 -0.63 -21.33
N ILE A 250 16.86 0.67 -21.57
CA ILE A 250 15.73 1.43 -20.99
C ILE A 250 14.40 0.81 -21.42
N ARG A 251 14.27 0.44 -22.71
CA ARG A 251 13.09 -0.23 -23.25
C ARG A 251 12.80 -1.54 -22.53
N LEU A 252 13.80 -2.40 -22.32
CA LEU A 252 13.62 -3.67 -21.61
C LEU A 252 13.15 -3.46 -20.17
N ILE A 253 13.75 -2.50 -19.45
CA ILE A 253 13.35 -2.17 -18.08
C ILE A 253 11.90 -1.66 -18.05
N MET A 254 11.55 -0.71 -18.92
CA MET A 254 10.19 -0.16 -19.00
C MET A 254 9.15 -1.21 -19.39
N PHE A 255 9.50 -2.14 -20.28
CA PHE A 255 8.63 -3.25 -20.63
C PHE A 255 8.44 -4.21 -19.45
N GLY A 256 9.50 -4.49 -18.68
CA GLY A 256 9.39 -5.24 -17.42
C GLY A 256 8.45 -4.58 -16.41
N PHE A 257 8.56 -3.26 -16.25
CA PHE A 257 7.63 -2.48 -15.41
C PHE A 257 6.19 -2.53 -15.90
N PHE A 258 5.99 -2.41 -17.21
CA PHE A 258 4.67 -2.52 -17.82
C PHE A 258 4.04 -3.90 -17.58
N MET A 259 4.78 -4.97 -17.84
CA MET A 259 4.32 -6.34 -17.64
C MET A 259 3.98 -6.62 -16.18
N SER A 260 4.79 -6.16 -15.23
CA SER A 260 4.51 -6.31 -13.80
C SER A 260 3.20 -5.62 -13.38
N ILE A 261 2.92 -4.41 -13.89
CA ILE A 261 1.64 -3.72 -13.65
C ILE A 261 0.47 -4.49 -14.27
N ILE A 262 0.63 -5.02 -15.48
CA ILE A 262 -0.40 -5.81 -16.17
C ILE A 262 -0.74 -7.09 -15.39
N ILE A 263 0.27 -7.90 -15.07
CA ILE A 263 0.10 -9.17 -14.36
C ILE A 263 -0.65 -8.92 -13.05
N LYS A 264 -0.25 -7.89 -12.31
CA LYS A 264 -0.93 -7.50 -11.08
C LYS A 264 -2.39 -7.11 -11.29
N ARG A 265 -2.71 -6.43 -12.39
CA ARG A 265 -4.09 -6.02 -12.70
C ARG A 265 -4.97 -7.21 -13.07
N PHE A 266 -4.41 -8.21 -13.75
CA PHE A 266 -5.11 -9.46 -14.07
C PHE A 266 -5.30 -10.35 -12.83
N ASN A 267 -4.28 -10.49 -11.98
CA ASN A 267 -4.36 -11.26 -10.72
C ASN A 267 -5.28 -10.62 -9.65
N ARG A 268 -5.81 -9.42 -9.89
CA ARG A 268 -6.81 -8.76 -9.02
C ARG A 268 -8.26 -9.14 -9.39
N ARG A 269 -8.46 -9.87 -10.48
CA ARG A 269 -9.74 -10.46 -10.89
C ARG A 269 -9.73 -11.95 -10.58
#